data_AF-A0A4V1M320-F1
#
_entry.id   AF-A0A4V1M320-F1
#
_cell.length_a   1.000
_cell.length_b   1.000
_cell.length_c   1.000
_cell.angle_alpha   90.00
_cell.angle_beta   90.00
_cell.angle_gamma   90.00
#
_symmetry.space_group_name_H-M   'P 1'
#
loop_
_entity.id
_entity.type
_entity.pdbx_description
1 polymer ?
#
loop_
_entity_poly.entity_id
_entity_poly.type
_entity_poly.pdbx_seq_one_letter_code
_entity_poly.pdbx_strand_id
1 'polypeptide(L)'
;MSDSSDTEVKVKIVKLRGSKNYAQWEAHIATTLMGKGLLPYINAELPSTDLKDKENIQEGLKFAKAYSIIFQSLSETISSTLPSSVKDWKSPNPKSLWEEIEKQYSAAVGARQAALFQEIPKNQF
;
A
#
# COMPACT_ATOMS: atom_id res chain seq x y z
N MET A 1 19.07 38.19 10.04
CA MET A 1 19.38 36.74 10.19
C MET A 1 18.08 36.02 9.93
N SER A 2 17.99 35.26 8.83
CA SER A 2 16.76 34.61 8.41
C SER A 2 16.62 33.28 9.13
N ASP A 3 15.65 33.20 10.05
CA ASP A 3 15.16 31.94 10.58
C ASP A 3 14.30 31.26 9.51
N SER A 4 14.95 30.48 8.65
CA SER A 4 14.27 29.53 7.79
C SER A 4 13.88 28.35 8.65
N SER A 5 12.72 28.44 9.32
CA SER A 5 12.06 27.27 9.88
C SER A 5 11.69 26.36 8.72
N ASP A 6 12.56 25.39 8.45
CA ASP A 6 12.31 24.29 7.53
C ASP A 6 11.12 23.51 8.12
N THR A 7 9.91 23.92 7.74
CA THR A 7 8.69 23.22 8.10
C THR A 7 8.71 21.91 7.35
N GLU A 8 9.33 20.91 7.99
CA GLU A 8 9.25 19.51 7.60
C GLU A 8 7.76 19.15 7.57
N VAL A 9 7.13 19.28 6.40
CA VAL A 9 5.74 18.91 6.19
C VAL A 9 5.69 17.41 6.39
N LYS A 10 5.42 16.96 7.63
CA LYS A 10 5.10 15.57 7.94
C LYS A 10 3.81 15.24 7.20
N VAL A 11 3.96 14.77 5.96
CA VAL A 11 2.86 14.28 5.14
C VAL A 11 2.19 13.17 5.93
N LYS A 12 0.99 13.46 6.46
CA LYS A 12 0.23 12.51 7.25
C LYS A 12 -0.31 11.45 6.31
N ILE A 13 0.36 10.31 6.26
CA ILE A 13 -0.04 9.17 5.44
C ILE A 13 -1.47 8.75 5.85
N VAL A 14 -2.39 8.81 4.90
CA VAL A 14 -3.77 8.34 5.10
C VAL A 14 -3.74 6.85 5.43
N LYS A 15 -4.43 6.45 6.51
CA LYS A 15 -4.54 5.05 6.92
C LYS A 15 -5.67 4.34 6.17
N LEU A 16 -5.41 3.24 5.50
CA LEU A 16 -6.45 2.38 4.93
C LEU A 16 -7.23 1.71 6.07
N ARG A 17 -8.55 1.84 6.05
CA ARG A 17 -9.48 1.27 7.06
C ARG A 17 -10.46 0.26 6.45
N GLY A 18 -10.47 0.15 5.13
CA GLY A 18 -11.23 -0.84 4.38
C GLY A 18 -11.78 -0.22 3.10
N SER A 19 -12.75 -0.87 2.48
CA SER A 19 -13.26 -0.50 1.16
C SER A 19 -13.88 0.91 1.11
N LYS A 20 -14.38 1.40 2.25
CA LYS A 20 -15.01 2.74 2.36
C LYS A 20 -14.06 3.90 2.08
N ASN A 21 -12.78 3.76 2.41
CA ASN A 21 -11.78 4.82 2.18
C ASN A 21 -10.68 4.40 1.22
N TYR A 22 -10.86 3.29 0.50
CA TYR A 22 -9.87 2.75 -0.43
C TYR A 22 -9.52 3.75 -1.53
N ALA A 23 -10.49 4.32 -2.25
CA ALA A 23 -10.19 5.24 -3.36
C ALA A 23 -9.39 6.49 -2.91
N GLN A 24 -9.70 7.02 -1.72
CA GLN A 24 -8.93 8.13 -1.16
C GLN A 24 -7.51 7.70 -0.76
N TRP A 25 -7.40 6.53 -0.13
CA TRP A 25 -6.11 5.96 0.27
C TRP A 25 -5.23 5.68 -0.96
N GLU A 26 -5.79 5.05 -1.99
CA GLU A 26 -5.12 4.69 -3.23
C GLU A 26 -4.53 5.92 -3.91
N ALA A 27 -5.34 6.96 -4.13
CA ALA A 27 -4.90 8.21 -4.72
C ALA A 27 -3.79 8.88 -3.89
N HIS A 28 -3.91 8.85 -2.56
CA HIS A 28 -2.91 9.43 -1.66
C HIS A 28 -1.58 8.67 -1.70
N ILE A 29 -1.60 7.34 -1.70
CA ILE A 29 -0.38 6.53 -1.78
C ILE A 29 0.25 6.61 -3.16
N ALA A 30 -0.52 6.57 -4.25
CA ALA A 30 -0.01 6.76 -5.60
C ALA A 30 0.70 8.12 -5.74
N THR A 31 0.09 9.20 -5.23
CA THR A 31 0.71 10.54 -5.22
C THR A 31 1.98 10.57 -4.36
N THR A 32 1.97 9.93 -3.19
CA THR A 32 3.14 9.86 -2.30
C THR A 32 4.30 9.10 -2.93
N LEU A 33 4.01 7.98 -3.61
CA LEU A 33 5.01 7.20 -4.33
C LEU A 33 5.53 7.97 -5.54
N MET A 34 4.66 8.63 -6.30
CA MET A 34 5.04 9.48 -7.43
C MET A 34 6.00 10.59 -7.01
N GLY A 35 5.68 11.32 -5.94
CA GLY A 35 6.54 12.39 -5.41
C GLY A 35 7.91 11.90 -4.89
N LYS A 36 8.06 10.59 -4.67
CA LYS A 36 9.32 9.94 -4.26
C LYS A 36 10.01 9.18 -5.41
N GLY A 37 9.46 9.23 -6.64
CA GLY A 37 9.97 8.45 -7.77
C GLY A 37 9.80 6.93 -7.59
N LEU A 38 8.88 6.50 -6.73
CA LEU A 38 8.64 5.10 -6.36
C LEU A 38 7.38 4.50 -6.98
N LEU A 39 6.61 5.28 -7.75
CA LEU A 39 5.38 4.79 -8.39
C LEU A 39 5.61 3.58 -9.31
N PRO A 40 6.69 3.48 -10.10
CA PRO A 40 6.89 2.32 -10.97
C PRO A 40 6.97 0.97 -10.22
N TYR A 41 7.40 0.98 -8.95
CA TYR A 41 7.63 -0.23 -8.16
C TYR A 41 6.37 -0.99 -7.77
N ILE A 42 5.18 -0.37 -7.84
CA ILE A 42 3.91 -1.10 -7.62
C ILE A 42 3.51 -1.95 -8.83
N ASN A 43 4.15 -1.74 -9.99
CA ASN A 43 3.90 -2.48 -11.23
C ASN A 43 5.12 -3.30 -11.68
N ALA A 44 6.31 -2.95 -11.20
CA ALA A 44 7.57 -3.60 -11.55
C ALA A 44 7.65 -5.02 -10.97
N GLU A 45 8.27 -5.91 -11.73
CA GLU A 45 8.64 -7.23 -11.22
C GLU A 45 9.88 -7.12 -10.34
N LEU A 46 9.94 -7.97 -9.31
CA LEU A 46 11.13 -8.08 -8.47
C LEU A 46 12.34 -8.37 -9.36
N PRO A 47 13.47 -7.66 -9.17
CA PRO A 47 14.68 -7.94 -9.93
C PRO A 47 15.09 -9.39 -9.71
N SER A 48 15.33 -10.11 -10.81
CA SER A 48 15.89 -11.46 -10.78
C SER A 48 17.28 -11.37 -10.14
N THR A 49 17.42 -12.03 -9.00
CA THR A 49 18.57 -11.93 -8.09
C THR A 49 19.93 -11.97 -8.77
N ASP A 50 20.65 -10.84 -8.70
CA ASP A 50 22.09 -10.83 -8.42
C ASP A 50 22.43 -9.50 -7.70
N LEU A 51 22.24 -9.47 -6.37
CA LEU A 51 22.48 -8.30 -5.51
C LEU A 51 23.98 -7.92 -5.37
N LYS A 52 24.83 -8.39 -6.29
CA LYS A 52 26.28 -8.13 -6.27
C LYS A 52 26.63 -6.76 -6.84
N ASP A 53 25.75 -6.19 -7.66
CA ASP A 53 25.97 -4.90 -8.30
C ASP A 53 25.36 -3.75 -7.50
N LYS A 54 26.09 -2.63 -7.40
CA LYS A 54 25.64 -1.43 -6.66
C LYS A 54 24.30 -0.89 -7.16
N GLU A 55 24.02 -1.02 -8.45
CA GLU A 55 22.74 -0.63 -9.06
C GLU A 55 21.60 -1.54 -8.59
N ASN A 56 21.83 -2.86 -8.51
CA ASN A 56 20.83 -3.81 -8.01
C ASN A 56 20.52 -3.59 -6.52
N ILE A 57 21.51 -3.15 -5.73
CA ILE A 57 21.32 -2.77 -4.33
C ILE A 57 20.44 -1.51 -4.23
N GLN A 58 20.72 -0.47 -5.03
CA GLN A 58 19.89 0.74 -5.04
C GLN A 58 18.45 0.44 -5.47
N GLU A 59 18.28 -0.44 -6.43
CA GLU A 59 16.97 -0.86 -6.90
C GLU A 59 16.20 -1.63 -5.82
N GLY A 60 16.85 -2.60 -5.15
CA GLY A 60 16.26 -3.30 -4.01
C GLY A 60 15.85 -2.37 -2.86
N LEU A 61 16.62 -1.31 -2.61
CA LEU A 61 16.25 -0.29 -1.62
C LEU A 61 14.99 0.49 -2.01
N LYS A 62 14.76 0.76 -3.31
CA LYS A 62 13.53 1.42 -3.77
C LYS A 62 12.33 0.50 -3.64
N PHE A 63 12.47 -0.79 -3.94
CA PHE A 63 11.46 -1.82 -3.66
C PHE A 63 11.07 -1.83 -2.17
N ALA A 64 12.07 -1.90 -1.28
CA ALA A 64 11.84 -1.89 0.17
C ALA A 64 11.18 -0.60 0.66
N LYS A 65 11.56 0.56 0.10
CA LYS A 65 10.95 1.86 0.43
C LYS A 65 9.48 1.93 -0.01
N ALA A 66 9.18 1.53 -1.25
CA ALA A 66 7.81 1.51 -1.76
C ALA A 66 6.93 0.58 -0.91
N TYR A 67 7.43 -0.64 -0.62
CA TYR A 67 6.76 -1.60 0.24
C TYR A 67 6.48 -1.03 1.63
N SER A 68 7.48 -0.39 2.25
CA SER A 68 7.35 0.18 3.59
C SER A 68 6.32 1.30 3.64
N ILE A 69 6.27 2.18 2.64
CA ILE A 69 5.27 3.25 2.56
C ILE A 69 3.85 2.67 2.48
N ILE A 70 3.65 1.68 1.60
CA ILE A 70 2.35 1.01 1.46
C ILE A 70 1.98 0.33 2.77
N PHE A 71 2.86 -0.48 3.35
CA PHE A 71 2.58 -1.22 4.58
C PHE A 71 2.30 -0.29 5.78
N GLN A 72 3.09 0.76 5.95
CA GLN A 72 2.88 1.76 7.01
C GLN A 72 1.60 2.57 6.82
N SER A 73 1.02 2.60 5.62
CA SER A 73 -0.27 3.24 5.39
C SER A 73 -1.47 2.35 5.75
N LEU A 74 -1.25 1.11 6.16
CA LEU A 74 -2.34 0.20 6.56
C LEU A 74 -2.74 0.45 8.02
N SER A 75 -4.04 0.31 8.32
CA SER A 75 -4.48 0.15 9.70
C SER A 75 -3.99 -1.19 10.25
N GLU A 76 -3.91 -1.28 11.58
CA GLU A 76 -3.49 -2.50 12.26
C GLU A 76 -4.36 -3.70 11.86
N THR A 77 -5.68 -3.50 11.80
CA THR A 77 -6.65 -4.52 11.37
C THR A 77 -6.35 -5.03 9.96
N ILE A 78 -6.04 -4.16 8.99
CA ILE A 78 -5.74 -4.61 7.63
C ILE A 78 -4.39 -5.29 7.57
N SER A 79 -3.38 -4.74 8.25
CA SER A 79 -2.04 -5.32 8.26
C SER A 79 -2.00 -6.73 8.86
N SER A 80 -2.86 -7.02 9.83
CA SER A 80 -2.95 -8.34 10.44
C SER A 80 -3.68 -9.36 9.55
N THR A 81 -4.69 -8.93 8.79
CA THR A 81 -5.47 -9.80 7.88
C THR A 81 -4.76 -10.15 6.59
N LEU A 82 -3.69 -9.43 6.22
CA LEU A 82 -2.90 -9.76 5.04
C LEU A 82 -2.26 -11.17 5.14
N PRO A 83 -2.21 -11.94 4.04
CA PRO A 83 -1.50 -13.22 4.00
C PRO A 83 -0.04 -13.11 4.40
N SER A 84 0.55 -14.16 4.97
CA SER A 84 1.99 -14.18 5.32
C SER A 84 2.88 -14.05 4.08
N SER A 85 2.44 -14.55 2.92
CA SER A 85 3.16 -14.49 1.64
C SER A 85 3.40 -13.05 1.15
N VAL A 86 2.52 -12.10 1.48
CA VAL A 86 2.70 -10.67 1.13
C VAL A 86 3.37 -9.87 2.24
N LYS A 87 3.56 -10.48 3.42
CA LYS A 87 4.25 -9.92 4.60
C LYS A 87 5.73 -10.33 4.68
N ASP A 88 6.33 -10.68 3.54
CA ASP A 88 7.74 -11.06 3.51
C ASP A 88 8.65 -9.83 3.52
N TRP A 89 9.15 -9.49 4.72
CA TRP A 89 10.12 -8.41 4.90
C TRP A 89 11.53 -8.76 4.40
N LYS A 90 11.84 -10.04 4.15
CA LYS A 90 13.14 -10.46 3.59
C LYS A 90 13.16 -10.29 2.08
N SER A 91 12.00 -10.35 1.43
CA SER A 91 11.81 -10.08 0.01
C SER A 91 10.64 -9.10 -0.20
N PRO A 92 10.82 -7.80 0.11
CA PRO A 92 9.75 -6.82 0.05
C PRO A 92 9.19 -6.69 -1.37
N ASN A 93 7.93 -7.08 -1.56
CA ASN A 93 7.25 -7.04 -2.86
C ASN A 93 6.10 -6.01 -2.84
N PRO A 94 6.36 -4.75 -3.22
CA PRO A 94 5.35 -3.69 -3.28
C PRO A 94 4.24 -3.99 -4.27
N LYS A 95 4.52 -4.64 -5.40
CA LYS A 95 3.52 -5.05 -6.39
C LYS A 95 2.51 -6.04 -5.80
N SER A 96 2.99 -7.17 -5.28
CA SER A 96 2.10 -8.18 -4.70
C SER A 96 1.33 -7.65 -3.48
N LEU A 97 1.95 -6.76 -2.69
CA LEU A 97 1.23 -6.07 -1.61
C LEU A 97 0.12 -5.18 -2.15
N TRP A 98 0.40 -4.36 -3.18
CA TRP A 98 -0.57 -3.47 -3.80
C TRP A 98 -1.75 -4.23 -4.40
N GLU A 99 -1.46 -5.26 -5.20
CA GLU A 99 -2.46 -6.12 -5.84
C GLU A 99 -3.38 -6.81 -4.82
N GLU A 100 -2.82 -7.31 -3.71
CA GLU A 100 -3.63 -7.96 -2.68
C GLU A 100 -4.55 -6.95 -1.96
N ILE A 101 -4.08 -5.73 -1.71
CA ILE A 101 -4.91 -4.67 -1.12
C ILE A 101 -6.03 -4.25 -2.10
N GLU A 102 -5.70 -4.05 -3.38
CA GLU A 102 -6.69 -3.75 -4.43
C GLU A 102 -7.74 -4.84 -4.55
N LYS A 103 -7.31 -6.10 -4.58
CA LYS A 103 -8.18 -7.27 -4.63
C LYS A 103 -9.11 -7.37 -3.44
N GLN A 104 -8.70 -6.96 -2.24
CA GLN A 104 -9.53 -7.07 -1.03
C GLN A 104 -10.45 -5.85 -0.79
N TYR A 105 -10.02 -4.65 -1.17
CA TYR A 105 -10.66 -3.41 -0.71
C TYR A 105 -11.09 -2.46 -1.83
N SER A 106 -10.77 -2.71 -3.09
CA SER A 106 -11.23 -1.85 -4.20
C SER A 106 -12.75 -1.73 -4.27
N ALA A 107 -13.23 -0.68 -4.95
CA ALA A 107 -14.65 -0.39 -5.08
C ALA A 107 -15.48 -1.56 -5.63
N ALA A 108 -14.89 -2.40 -6.51
CA ALA A 108 -15.54 -3.61 -7.02
C ALA A 108 -15.85 -4.62 -5.90
N VAL A 109 -14.98 -4.74 -4.90
CA VAL A 109 -15.20 -5.60 -3.73
C VAL A 109 -16.04 -4.91 -2.68
N GLY A 110 -15.88 -3.60 -2.47
CA GLY A 110 -16.77 -2.82 -1.62
C GLY A 110 -18.23 -2.91 -2.05
N ALA A 111 -18.50 -2.83 -3.36
CA ALA A 111 -19.84 -3.01 -3.93
C ALA A 111 -20.38 -4.43 -3.73
N ARG A 112 -19.55 -5.46 -3.93
CA ARG A 112 -19.93 -6.87 -3.70
C ARG A 112 -20.20 -7.16 -2.22
N GLN A 113 -19.36 -6.68 -1.31
CA GLN A 113 -19.58 -6.82 0.13
C GLN A 113 -20.84 -6.07 0.56
N ALA A 114 -21.04 -4.83 0.09
CA ALA A 114 -22.25 -4.07 0.38
C ALA A 114 -23.51 -4.78 -0.13
N ALA A 115 -23.48 -5.38 -1.32
CA ALA A 115 -24.58 -6.19 -1.84
C ALA A 115 -24.83 -7.43 -0.96
N LEU A 116 -23.79 -8.17 -0.57
CA LEU A 116 -23.91 -9.30 0.35
C LEU A 116 -24.52 -8.91 1.70
N PHE A 117 -24.17 -7.74 2.26
CA PHE A 117 -24.79 -7.24 3.49
C PHE A 117 -26.24 -6.77 3.30
N GLN A 118 -26.64 -6.33 2.12
CA GLN A 118 -28.04 -6.02 1.78
C GLN A 118 -28.86 -7.29 1.52
N GLU A 119 -28.21 -8.39 1.12
CA GLU A 119 -28.83 -9.69 0.88
C GLU A 119 -28.94 -10.58 2.13
N ILE A 120 -28.34 -10.20 3.28
CA ILE A 120 -28.68 -10.84 4.56
C ILE A 120 -30.16 -10.51 4.84
N PRO A 121 -31.08 -11.47 4.76
CA PRO A 121 -32.49 -11.17 4.87
C PRO A 121 -32.79 -10.57 6.24
N LYS A 122 -33.58 -9.51 6.27
CA LYS A 122 -34.22 -8.94 7.47
C LYS A 122 -35.25 -9.89 8.12
N ASN A 123 -35.08 -11.20 8.01
CA ASN A 123 -36.00 -12.19 8.54
C ASN A 123 -35.38 -12.89 9.75
N GLN A 124 -35.26 -12.18 10.88
CA GLN A 124 -35.39 -12.77 12.23
C GLN A 124 -35.65 -11.64 13.24
N PHE A 125 -36.91 -11.18 13.32
CA PHE A 125 -37.59 -10.77 14.56
C PHE A 125 -39.08 -11.05 14.39
#